data_AF-A0A2W1LAP3-F1
#
_entry.id   AF-A0A2W1LAP3-F1
#
_cell.length_a   1.000
_cell.length_b   1.000
_cell.length_c   1.000
_cell.angle_alpha   90.00
_cell.angle_beta   90.00
_cell.angle_gamma   90.00
#
_symmetry.space_group_name_H-M   'P 1'
#
loop_
_entity.id
_entity.type
_entity.pdbx_description
1 polymer ?
#
loop_
_entity_poly.entity_id
_entity_poly.type
_entity_poly.pdbx_seq_one_letter_code
_entity_poly.pdbx_strand_id
1 'polypeptide(L)'
;MNNSKNRYYIDYTSLEYLKNGSHEQAEVYELLVQLNIFEQLRNYNPILAGTVPIGINLPSSDLDIICEVYEPETFAKVVSQLYGEEEGFSVRSRTVNGTHRVVSSFVCNNWTIELFGQPIPSSRQNAYRHMVIEARILSILENSARNRIIELKRNGLKTEPAFARLLDISGDPYQALLDMYDWDDGKLRDFLRKLNQ
;
A
#
# COMPACT_ATOMS: atom_id res chain seq x y z
N MET A 1 9.77 26.40 -24.89
CA MET A 1 10.41 26.97 -23.70
C MET A 1 10.12 26.06 -22.51
N ASN A 2 11.20 25.60 -21.88
CA ASN A 2 11.30 24.85 -20.63
C ASN A 2 10.47 23.57 -20.44
N ASN A 3 11.12 22.51 -20.92
CA ASN A 3 11.01 21.12 -20.52
C ASN A 3 11.18 20.96 -18.99
N SER A 4 10.11 21.12 -18.21
CA SER A 4 10.08 20.74 -16.79
C SER A 4 9.81 19.24 -16.69
N LYS A 5 10.90 18.50 -16.88
CA LYS A 5 11.13 17.08 -16.60
C LYS A 5 10.06 16.42 -15.71
N ASN A 6 9.49 15.35 -16.26
CA ASN A 6 8.80 14.24 -15.59
C ASN A 6 9.31 14.06 -14.13
N ARG A 7 8.55 14.55 -13.13
CA ARG A 7 8.88 14.30 -11.72
C ARG A 7 8.55 12.82 -11.44
N TYR A 8 9.58 11.98 -11.51
CA TYR A 8 9.70 10.59 -11.07
C TYR A 8 8.37 9.84 -10.86
N TYR A 9 7.89 9.17 -11.91
CA TYR A 9 6.92 8.09 -11.76
C TYR A 9 7.60 6.93 -11.02
N ILE A 10 7.10 6.58 -9.83
CA ILE A 10 7.57 5.43 -9.06
C ILE A 10 6.81 4.20 -9.55
N ASP A 11 7.55 3.17 -9.96
CA ASP A 11 6.96 1.87 -10.29
C ASP A 11 6.76 1.03 -9.02
N TYR A 12 5.55 1.10 -8.48
CA TYR A 12 5.12 0.32 -7.31
C TYR A 12 4.86 -1.16 -7.62
N THR A 13 5.02 -1.63 -8.86
CA THR A 13 4.91 -3.06 -9.19
C THR A 13 6.21 -3.84 -8.98
N SER A 14 7.31 -3.12 -8.70
CA SER A 14 8.60 -3.68 -8.31
C SER A 14 8.97 -3.27 -6.89
N LEU A 15 9.93 -3.95 -6.26
CA LEU A 15 10.47 -3.55 -4.96
C LEU A 15 11.63 -2.54 -5.06
N GLU A 16 12.10 -2.23 -6.27
CA GLU A 16 13.35 -1.48 -6.50
C GLU A 16 13.34 -0.08 -5.89
N TYR A 17 12.17 0.56 -5.82
CA TYR A 17 12.04 1.90 -5.25
C TYR A 17 12.36 1.95 -3.75
N LEU A 18 12.24 0.82 -3.03
CA LEU A 18 12.50 0.74 -1.59
C LEU A 18 14.00 0.89 -1.25
N LYS A 19 14.90 0.46 -2.14
CA LYS A 19 16.36 0.50 -1.94
C LYS A 19 16.88 1.91 -1.62
N ASN A 20 16.26 2.91 -2.23
CA ASN A 20 16.66 4.31 -2.12
C ASN A 20 15.70 5.11 -1.21
N GLY A 21 14.87 4.40 -0.45
CA GLY A 21 13.89 4.96 0.47
C GLY A 21 14.45 5.31 1.85
N SER A 22 13.58 5.35 2.86
CA SER A 22 13.97 5.45 4.28
C SER A 22 14.72 4.20 4.75
N HIS A 23 15.26 4.26 5.98
CA HIS A 23 15.89 3.11 6.61
C HIS A 23 14.94 1.90 6.68
N GLU A 24 13.68 2.13 7.09
CA GLU A 24 12.65 1.09 7.14
C GLU A 24 12.31 0.55 5.75
N GLN A 25 12.31 1.38 4.71
CA GLN A 25 12.07 0.91 3.34
C GLN A 25 13.20 0.01 2.85
N ALA A 26 14.46 0.37 3.12
CA ALA A 26 15.62 -0.46 2.78
C ALA A 26 15.62 -1.79 3.57
N GLU A 27 15.27 -1.75 4.86
CA GLU A 27 15.11 -2.95 5.69
C GLU A 27 14.02 -3.89 5.13
N VAL A 28 12.86 -3.34 4.75
CA VAL A 28 11.77 -4.12 4.15
C VAL A 28 12.17 -4.69 2.80
N TYR A 29 12.94 -3.95 2.00
CA TYR A 29 13.50 -4.49 0.75
C TYR A 29 14.36 -5.73 1.02
N GLU A 30 15.30 -5.64 1.96
CA GLU A 30 16.19 -6.75 2.32
C GLU A 30 15.41 -7.96 2.83
N LEU A 31 14.42 -7.74 3.71
CA LEU A 31 13.54 -8.78 4.22
C LEU A 31 12.78 -9.50 3.09
N LEU A 32 12.10 -8.76 2.22
CA LEU A 32 11.27 -9.34 1.16
C LEU A 32 12.11 -10.08 0.11
N VAL A 33 13.34 -9.62 -0.14
CA VAL A 33 14.30 -10.31 -1.01
C VAL A 33 14.81 -11.58 -0.34
N GLN A 34 15.17 -11.55 0.94
CA GLN A 34 15.61 -12.72 1.69
C GLN A 34 14.54 -13.81 1.74
N LEU A 35 13.28 -13.43 1.94
CA LEU A 35 12.14 -14.36 1.90
C LEU A 35 11.84 -14.88 0.49
N ASN A 36 12.35 -14.21 -0.55
CA ASN A 36 12.04 -14.48 -1.95
C ASN A 36 10.53 -14.52 -2.24
N ILE A 37 9.74 -13.78 -1.46
CA ILE A 37 8.28 -13.90 -1.42
C ILE A 37 7.61 -13.46 -2.73
N PHE A 38 8.15 -12.43 -3.39
CA PHE A 38 7.63 -11.96 -4.67
C PHE A 38 7.87 -12.99 -5.80
N GLU A 39 8.97 -13.74 -5.78
CA GLU A 39 9.19 -14.80 -6.77
C GLU A 39 8.34 -16.04 -6.45
N GLN A 40 8.27 -16.44 -5.17
CA GLN A 40 7.42 -17.56 -4.73
C GLN A 40 5.94 -17.33 -5.07
N LEU A 41 5.47 -16.08 -5.00
CA LEU A 41 4.09 -15.70 -5.30
C LEU A 41 3.91 -15.11 -6.70
N ARG A 42 4.90 -15.16 -7.59
CA ARG A 42 4.89 -14.48 -8.90
C ARG A 42 3.64 -14.76 -9.74
N ASN A 43 3.12 -15.98 -9.70
CA ASN A 43 1.91 -16.38 -10.44
C ASN A 43 0.63 -15.66 -9.97
N TYR A 44 0.68 -14.99 -8.82
CA TYR A 44 -0.41 -14.19 -8.26
C TYR A 44 -0.16 -12.68 -8.38
N ASN A 45 0.84 -12.25 -9.15
CA ASN A 45 1.15 -10.84 -9.40
C ASN A 45 1.27 -10.01 -8.11
N PRO A 46 2.17 -10.36 -7.17
CA PRO A 46 2.22 -9.73 -5.85
C PRO A 46 2.63 -8.26 -5.96
N ILE A 47 2.00 -7.40 -5.17
CA ILE A 47 2.36 -5.98 -5.02
C ILE A 47 2.39 -5.61 -3.55
N LEU A 48 3.46 -4.92 -3.13
CA LEU A 48 3.53 -4.33 -1.79
C LEU A 48 2.66 -3.06 -1.77
N ALA A 49 1.64 -3.06 -0.94
CA ALA A 49 0.70 -1.97 -0.74
C ALA A 49 0.86 -1.35 0.66
N GLY A 50 0.03 -0.36 0.97
CA GLY A 50 -0.03 0.23 2.30
C GLY A 50 1.00 1.33 2.52
N THR A 51 1.43 1.48 3.77
CA THR A 51 2.03 2.75 4.23
C THR A 51 3.55 2.79 4.18
N VAL A 52 4.21 1.63 4.19
CA VAL A 52 5.68 1.51 4.04
C VAL A 52 6.13 1.92 2.64
N PRO A 53 5.50 1.47 1.53
CA PRO A 53 5.86 1.92 0.17
C PRO A 53 5.94 3.43 0.00
N ILE A 54 5.10 4.15 0.73
CA ILE A 54 4.98 5.60 0.66
C ILE A 54 5.50 6.26 1.93
N GLY A 55 6.33 5.61 2.75
CA GLY A 55 7.09 6.24 3.84
C GLY A 55 6.24 7.01 4.86
N ILE A 56 5.04 6.53 5.18
CA ILE A 56 4.18 7.07 6.25
C ILE A 56 3.81 6.01 7.29
N ASN A 57 4.54 4.88 7.30
CA ASN A 57 4.36 3.82 8.26
C ASN A 57 4.70 4.30 9.69
N LEU A 58 4.05 3.65 10.65
CA LEU A 58 4.43 3.66 12.06
C LEU A 58 5.16 2.35 12.40
N PRO A 59 5.88 2.27 13.53
CA PRO A 59 6.57 1.04 13.95
C PRO A 59 5.67 -0.20 14.05
N SER A 60 4.37 -0.02 14.27
CA SER A 60 3.38 -1.09 14.35
C SER A 60 2.67 -1.37 13.02
N SER A 61 3.23 -0.94 11.88
CA SER A 61 2.57 -1.16 10.58
C SER A 61 2.94 -2.52 10.03
N ASP A 62 1.96 -3.17 9.41
CA ASP A 62 2.16 -4.44 8.72
C ASP A 62 2.71 -4.19 7.30
N LEU A 63 3.21 -5.26 6.67
CA LEU A 63 3.57 -5.32 5.26
C LEU A 63 2.45 -5.98 4.47
N ASP A 64 1.61 -5.16 3.83
CA ASP A 64 0.49 -5.63 3.02
C ASP A 64 0.97 -6.06 1.63
N ILE A 65 0.92 -7.35 1.32
CA ILE A 65 1.20 -7.88 -0.03
C ILE A 65 -0.11 -8.36 -0.64
N ILE A 66 -0.59 -7.64 -1.65
CA ILE A 66 -1.81 -7.97 -2.37
C ILE A 66 -1.53 -8.87 -3.57
N CYS A 67 -2.43 -9.81 -3.83
CA CYS A 67 -2.31 -10.86 -4.83
C CYS A 67 -3.61 -11.00 -5.65
N GLU A 68 -3.47 -11.28 -6.93
CA GLU A 68 -4.53 -11.66 -7.86
C GLU A 68 -4.78 -13.17 -7.75
N VAL A 69 -5.94 -13.55 -7.19
CA VAL A 69 -6.26 -14.93 -6.82
C VAL A 69 -7.66 -15.30 -7.28
N TYR A 70 -7.75 -16.19 -8.28
CA TYR A 70 -9.03 -16.75 -8.76
C TYR A 70 -9.39 -18.09 -8.11
N GLU A 71 -8.39 -18.83 -7.61
CA GLU A 71 -8.56 -20.09 -6.88
C GLU A 71 -8.10 -19.94 -5.43
N PRO A 72 -8.98 -19.48 -4.53
CA PRO A 72 -8.60 -19.13 -3.17
C PRO A 72 -8.14 -20.33 -2.34
N GLU A 73 -8.70 -21.52 -2.54
CA GLU A 73 -8.28 -22.73 -1.85
C GLU A 73 -6.88 -23.18 -2.30
N THR A 74 -6.55 -23.01 -3.59
CA THR A 74 -5.19 -23.27 -4.12
C THR A 74 -4.20 -22.30 -3.50
N PHE A 75 -4.52 -21.00 -3.49
CA PHE A 75 -3.67 -19.98 -2.87
C PHE A 75 -3.47 -20.23 -1.37
N ALA A 76 -4.54 -20.55 -0.63
CA ALA A 76 -4.47 -20.86 0.80
C ALA A 76 -3.53 -22.05 1.10
N LYS A 77 -3.54 -23.09 0.25
CA LYS A 77 -2.61 -24.23 0.36
C LYS A 77 -1.17 -23.81 0.09
N VAL A 78 -0.94 -23.01 -0.95
CA VAL A 78 0.40 -22.50 -1.30
C VAL A 78 0.98 -21.68 -0.15
N VAL A 79 0.24 -20.70 0.38
CA VAL A 79 0.75 -19.87 1.51
C VAL A 79 0.95 -20.70 2.78
N SER A 80 0.11 -21.71 3.03
CA SER A 80 0.29 -22.64 4.16
C SER A 80 1.52 -23.52 4.00
N GLN A 81 1.85 -23.93 2.77
CA GLN A 81 3.06 -24.71 2.50
C GLN A 81 4.33 -23.87 2.61
N LEU A 82 4.27 -22.61 2.19
CA LEU A 82 5.42 -21.71 2.21
C LEU A 82 5.73 -21.17 3.60
N TYR A 83 4.70 -20.80 4.37
CA TYR A 83 4.85 -20.02 5.61
C TYR A 83 4.17 -20.65 6.83
N GLY A 84 3.65 -21.87 6.71
CA GLY A 84 2.87 -22.52 7.78
C GLY A 84 3.62 -22.77 9.08
N GLU A 85 4.95 -22.78 9.03
CA GLU A 85 5.84 -22.94 10.19
C GLU A 85 6.34 -21.60 10.76
N GLU A 86 6.04 -20.48 10.10
CA GLU A 86 6.44 -19.15 10.56
C GLU A 86 5.66 -18.73 11.81
N GLU A 87 6.31 -17.90 12.64
CA GLU A 87 5.68 -17.39 13.85
C GLU A 87 4.40 -16.63 13.54
N GLY A 88 3.34 -16.88 14.31
CA GLY A 88 2.07 -16.20 14.14
C GLY A 88 1.32 -16.56 12.85
N PHE A 89 1.75 -17.61 12.13
CA PHE A 89 1.09 -18.01 10.90
C PHE A 89 -0.42 -18.24 11.11
N SER A 90 -1.20 -17.62 10.25
CA SER A 90 -2.63 -17.85 10.12
C SER A 90 -3.06 -17.74 8.67
N VAL A 91 -4.13 -18.44 8.32
CA VAL A 91 -4.79 -18.32 7.02
C VAL A 91 -6.30 -18.39 7.25
N ARG A 92 -7.03 -17.44 6.65
CA ARG A 92 -8.48 -17.34 6.74
C ARG A 92 -9.06 -16.97 5.38
N SER A 93 -10.23 -17.51 5.10
CA SER A 93 -10.99 -17.18 3.91
C SER A 93 -12.33 -16.57 4.29
N ARG A 94 -12.78 -15.56 3.54
CA ARG A 94 -14.09 -14.93 3.72
C ARG A 94 -14.66 -14.44 2.41
N THR A 95 -15.98 -14.51 2.27
CA THR A 95 -16.69 -13.85 1.17
C THR A 95 -17.18 -12.49 1.65
N VAL A 96 -16.81 -11.42 0.94
CA VAL A 96 -17.25 -10.05 1.21
C VAL A 96 -17.83 -9.47 -0.07
N ASN A 97 -19.09 -9.03 -0.04
CA ASN A 97 -19.80 -8.49 -1.22
C ASN A 97 -19.74 -9.42 -2.45
N GLY A 98 -19.86 -10.73 -2.22
CA GLY A 98 -19.79 -11.75 -3.28
C GLY A 98 -18.37 -12.07 -3.78
N THR A 99 -17.34 -11.36 -3.30
CA THR A 99 -15.94 -11.64 -3.63
C THR A 99 -15.32 -12.54 -2.57
N HIS A 100 -14.81 -13.71 -2.98
CA HIS A 100 -14.05 -14.57 -2.09
C HIS A 100 -12.63 -14.01 -1.90
N ARG A 101 -12.17 -13.95 -0.65
CA ARG A 101 -10.90 -13.35 -0.25
C ARG A 101 -10.16 -14.29 0.68
N VAL A 102 -8.85 -14.38 0.51
CA VAL A 102 -7.95 -15.09 1.42
C VAL A 102 -7.05 -14.06 2.09
N VAL A 103 -6.88 -14.20 3.40
CA VAL A 103 -5.92 -13.43 4.18
C VAL A 103 -5.02 -14.44 4.88
N SER A 104 -3.71 -14.31 4.70
CA SER A 104 -2.73 -15.01 5.51
C SER A 104 -1.84 -13.99 6.21
N SER A 105 -1.45 -14.28 7.44
CA SER A 105 -0.55 -13.42 8.21
C SER A 105 0.49 -14.27 8.91
N PHE A 106 1.72 -13.79 8.98
CA PHE A 106 2.82 -14.36 9.75
C PHE A 106 3.82 -13.26 10.12
N VAL A 107 4.77 -13.56 11.00
CA VAL A 107 5.78 -12.62 11.49
C VAL A 107 7.16 -13.06 11.03
N CYS A 108 7.94 -12.14 10.49
CA CYS A 108 9.35 -12.36 10.16
C CYS A 108 10.18 -11.10 10.46
N ASN A 109 11.30 -11.24 11.17
CA ASN A 109 12.19 -10.14 11.56
C ASN A 109 11.46 -8.91 12.13
N ASN A 110 10.51 -9.12 13.04
CA ASN A 110 9.64 -8.09 13.67
C ASN A 110 8.60 -7.44 12.76
N TRP A 111 8.51 -7.84 11.50
CA TRP A 111 7.45 -7.41 10.59
C TRP A 111 6.32 -8.43 10.56
N THR A 112 5.11 -7.96 10.80
CA THR A 112 3.91 -8.70 10.41
C THR A 112 3.77 -8.57 8.89
N ILE A 113 3.72 -9.69 8.19
CA ILE A 113 3.44 -9.75 6.75
C ILE A 113 1.99 -10.22 6.60
N GLU A 114 1.16 -9.45 5.89
CA GLU A 114 -0.20 -9.86 5.50
C GLU A 114 -0.26 -10.13 3.99
N LEU A 115 -0.60 -11.35 3.61
CA LEU A 115 -0.89 -11.75 2.24
C LEU A 115 -2.38 -11.70 1.99
N PHE A 116 -2.81 -10.84 1.06
CA PHE A 116 -4.22 -10.65 0.73
C PHE A 116 -4.50 -11.09 -0.72
N GLY A 117 -5.33 -12.11 -0.90
CA GLY A 117 -5.73 -12.63 -2.20
C GLY A 117 -7.20 -12.36 -2.54
N GLN A 118 -7.47 -11.87 -3.75
CA GLN A 118 -8.83 -11.76 -4.30
C GLN A 118 -8.84 -11.83 -5.84
N PRO A 119 -9.96 -12.12 -6.51
CA PRO A 119 -10.04 -12.27 -7.97
C PRO A 119 -10.10 -10.91 -8.70
N ILE A 120 -9.15 -10.03 -8.38
CA ILE A 120 -8.97 -8.71 -8.97
C ILE A 120 -7.47 -8.52 -9.21
N PRO A 121 -7.04 -8.07 -10.41
CA PRO A 121 -5.64 -7.75 -10.66
C PRO A 121 -5.06 -6.85 -9.57
N SER A 122 -3.89 -7.18 -9.03
CA SER A 122 -3.28 -6.49 -7.88
C SER A 122 -3.23 -4.97 -8.07
N SER A 123 -2.86 -4.51 -9.26
CA SER A 123 -2.81 -3.09 -9.63
C SER A 123 -4.18 -2.39 -9.73
N ARG A 124 -5.29 -3.13 -9.64
CA ARG A 124 -6.66 -2.61 -9.64
C ARG A 124 -7.35 -2.74 -8.28
N GLN A 125 -6.69 -3.35 -7.31
CA GLN A 125 -7.25 -3.49 -5.96
C GLN A 125 -7.22 -2.15 -5.23
N ASN A 126 -8.20 -1.91 -4.36
CA ASN A 126 -8.33 -0.63 -3.66
C ASN A 126 -7.09 -0.29 -2.81
N ALA A 127 -6.44 -1.27 -2.18
CA ALA A 127 -5.22 -1.03 -1.40
C ALA A 127 -4.11 -0.38 -2.24
N TYR A 128 -3.90 -0.86 -3.47
CA TYR A 128 -2.97 -0.26 -4.41
C TYR A 128 -3.43 1.14 -4.86
N ARG A 129 -4.72 1.27 -5.22
CA ARG A 129 -5.28 2.56 -5.67
C ARG A 129 -5.14 3.65 -4.62
N HIS A 130 -5.48 3.34 -3.36
CA HIS A 130 -5.27 4.22 -2.21
C HIS A 130 -3.82 4.63 -2.05
N MET A 131 -2.91 3.66 -1.96
CA MET A 131 -1.48 3.94 -1.82
C MET A 131 -0.96 4.86 -2.94
N VAL A 132 -1.37 4.63 -4.19
CA VAL A 132 -0.93 5.45 -5.32
C VAL A 132 -1.46 6.88 -5.25
N ILE A 133 -2.75 7.09 -4.94
CA ILE A 133 -3.27 8.46 -4.83
C ILE A 133 -2.68 9.21 -3.62
N GLU A 134 -2.49 8.51 -2.50
CA GLU A 134 -1.80 9.03 -1.32
C GLU A 134 -0.36 9.44 -1.65
N ALA A 135 0.38 8.60 -2.38
CA ALA A 135 1.73 8.91 -2.86
C ALA A 135 1.75 10.18 -3.74
N ARG A 136 0.80 10.30 -4.67
CA ARG A 136 0.67 11.47 -5.57
C ARG A 136 0.41 12.74 -4.78
N ILE A 137 -0.51 12.71 -3.81
CA ILE A 137 -0.79 13.84 -2.93
C ILE A 137 0.47 14.26 -2.15
N LEU A 138 1.17 13.30 -1.53
CA LEU A 138 2.40 13.56 -0.78
C LEU A 138 3.52 14.11 -1.67
N SER A 139 3.62 13.66 -2.92
CA SER A 139 4.59 14.18 -3.89
C SER A 139 4.33 15.64 -4.27
N ILE A 140 3.06 16.04 -4.35
CA ILE A 140 2.67 17.41 -4.70
C ILE A 140 2.81 18.36 -3.50
N LEU A 141 2.44 17.91 -2.29
CA LEU A 141 2.50 18.73 -1.07
C LEU A 141 3.89 18.72 -0.38
N GLU A 142 4.84 17.95 -0.91
CA GLU A 142 6.21 17.84 -0.41
C GLU A 142 6.32 17.32 1.05
N ASN A 143 7.51 17.42 1.65
CA ASN A 143 7.86 16.68 2.87
C ASN A 143 7.06 17.08 4.13
N SER A 144 6.55 18.30 4.22
CA SER A 144 5.75 18.75 5.37
C SER A 144 4.45 17.94 5.51
N ALA A 145 3.85 17.53 4.39
CA ALA A 145 2.65 16.70 4.39
C ALA A 145 2.91 15.30 4.97
N ARG A 146 4.05 14.68 4.66
CA ARG A 146 4.42 13.36 5.20
C ARG A 146 4.48 13.38 6.73
N ASN A 147 5.19 14.37 7.27
CA ASN A 147 5.32 14.55 8.72
C ASN A 147 3.97 14.77 9.39
N ARG A 148 3.10 15.57 8.76
CA ARG A 148 1.75 15.82 9.28
C ARG A 148 0.90 14.55 9.29
N ILE A 149 0.94 13.75 8.23
CA ILE A 149 0.23 12.46 8.18
C ILE A 149 0.74 11.50 9.26
N ILE A 150 2.06 11.40 9.44
CA ILE A 150 2.65 10.56 10.49
C ILE A 150 2.20 11.02 11.88
N GLU A 151 2.20 12.33 12.14
CA GLU A 151 1.72 12.90 13.41
C GLU A 151 0.23 12.60 13.66
N LEU A 152 -0.62 12.79 12.65
CA LEU A 152 -2.04 12.48 12.72
C LEU A 152 -2.27 10.98 13.01
N LYS A 153 -1.50 10.10 12.37
CA LYS A 153 -1.55 8.66 12.62
C LYS A 153 -1.09 8.29 14.03
N ARG A 154 -0.01 8.91 14.53
CA ARG A 154 0.46 8.73 15.93
C ARG A 154 -0.61 9.15 16.95
N ASN A 155 -1.43 10.13 16.61
CA ASN A 155 -2.56 10.57 17.42
C ASN A 155 -3.83 9.71 17.24
N GLY A 156 -3.72 8.53 16.61
CA GLY A 156 -4.78 7.53 16.54
C GLY A 156 -5.65 7.57 15.28
N LEU A 157 -5.38 8.46 14.31
CA LEU A 157 -6.08 8.41 13.03
C LEU A 157 -5.56 7.27 12.15
N LYS A 158 -6.48 6.61 11.44
CA LYS A 158 -6.11 5.74 10.31
C LYS A 158 -5.62 6.59 9.14
N THR A 159 -5.02 5.94 8.14
CA THR A 159 -4.41 6.61 6.98
C THR A 159 -5.39 7.49 6.23
N GLU A 160 -6.51 6.95 5.75
CA GLU A 160 -7.49 7.68 4.93
C GLU A 160 -8.11 8.85 5.71
N PRO A 161 -8.56 8.70 6.98
CA PRO A 161 -8.97 9.83 7.80
C PRO A 161 -7.89 10.89 8.02
N ALA A 162 -6.62 10.51 8.14
CA ALA A 162 -5.52 11.47 8.26
C ALA A 162 -5.36 12.30 6.97
N PHE A 163 -5.49 11.68 5.81
CA PHE A 163 -5.52 12.39 4.53
C PHE A 163 -6.74 13.28 4.39
N ALA A 164 -7.94 12.79 4.72
CA ALA A 164 -9.13 13.63 4.69
C ALA A 164 -8.99 14.87 5.59
N ARG A 165 -8.38 14.71 6.77
CA ARG A 165 -8.10 15.83 7.68
C ARG A 165 -7.05 16.81 7.13
N LEU A 166 -6.01 16.30 6.46
CA LEU A 166 -5.00 17.15 5.81
C LEU A 166 -5.61 17.96 4.65
N LEU A 167 -6.56 17.35 3.93
CA LEU A 167 -7.15 17.90 2.70
C LEU A 167 -8.48 18.61 2.91
N ASP A 168 -8.93 18.75 4.15
CA ASP A 168 -10.24 19.29 4.54
C ASP A 168 -11.42 18.62 3.78
N ILE A 169 -11.34 17.31 3.60
CA ILE A 169 -12.37 16.50 2.92
C ILE A 169 -13.45 16.11 3.94
N SER A 170 -14.69 16.50 3.66
CA SER A 170 -15.88 16.04 4.36
C SER A 170 -16.44 14.74 3.76
N GLY A 171 -17.14 13.93 4.56
CA GLY A 171 -17.81 12.72 4.09
C GLY A 171 -17.00 11.45 4.38
N ASP A 172 -17.05 10.48 3.46
CA ASP A 172 -16.30 9.23 3.57
C ASP A 172 -14.87 9.40 3.02
N PRO A 173 -13.83 9.39 3.89
CA PRO A 173 -12.43 9.51 3.47
C PRO A 173 -12.00 8.43 2.47
N TYR A 174 -12.52 7.22 2.64
CA TYR A 174 -12.14 6.08 1.82
C TYR A 174 -12.59 6.29 0.38
N GLN A 175 -13.88 6.56 0.17
CA GLN A 175 -14.41 6.79 -1.17
C GLN A 175 -13.83 8.05 -1.81
N ALA A 176 -13.68 9.15 -1.04
CA ALA A 176 -13.16 10.40 -1.58
C ALA A 176 -11.73 10.26 -2.14
N LEU A 177 -10.84 9.53 -1.47
CA LEU A 177 -9.50 9.26 -1.99
C LEU A 177 -9.53 8.36 -3.23
N LEU A 178 -10.38 7.33 -3.26
CA LEU A 178 -10.54 6.50 -4.46
C LEU A 178 -11.05 7.29 -5.66
N ASP A 179 -11.98 8.22 -5.46
CA ASP A 179 -12.48 9.08 -6.55
C ASP A 179 -11.39 10.00 -7.12
N MET A 180 -10.39 10.35 -6.30
CA MET A 180 -9.22 11.13 -6.72
C MET A 180 -8.19 10.30 -7.48
N TYR A 181 -8.20 8.97 -7.37
CA TYR A 181 -7.25 8.09 -8.07
C TYR A 181 -7.25 8.33 -9.59
N ASP A 182 -8.44 8.49 -10.16
CA ASP A 182 -8.66 8.68 -11.60
C ASP A 182 -8.48 10.14 -12.05
N TRP A 183 -8.11 11.06 -11.15
CA TRP A 183 -7.83 12.45 -11.53
C TRP A 183 -6.48 12.56 -12.23
N ASP A 184 -6.42 13.39 -13.28
CA ASP A 184 -5.14 13.80 -13.84
C ASP A 184 -4.39 14.72 -12.87
N ASP A 185 -3.08 14.84 -13.10
CA ASP A 185 -2.16 15.62 -12.30
C ASP A 185 -2.49 17.13 -12.28
N GLY A 186 -3.11 17.66 -13.33
CA GLY A 186 -3.55 19.05 -13.38
C GLY A 186 -4.69 19.30 -12.41
N LYS A 187 -5.75 18.50 -12.52
CA LYS A 187 -6.90 18.54 -11.62
C LYS A 187 -6.49 18.35 -10.15
N LEU A 188 -5.61 17.39 -9.87
CA LEU A 188 -5.11 17.15 -8.51
C LEU A 188 -4.33 18.35 -7.97
N ARG A 189 -3.42 18.94 -8.77
CA ARG A 189 -2.67 20.14 -8.34
C ARG A 189 -3.57 21.33 -8.10
N ASP A 190 -4.58 21.55 -8.93
CA ASP A 190 -5.49 22.69 -8.78
C ASP A 190 -6.37 22.56 -7.53
N PHE A 191 -6.80 21.33 -7.19
CA PHE A 191 -7.46 21.06 -5.92
C PHE A 191 -6.54 21.39 -4.73
N LEU A 192 -5.32 20.86 -4.73
CA LEU A 192 -4.37 21.04 -3.63
C LEU A 192 -3.90 22.49 -3.45
N ARG A 193 -3.84 23.29 -4.53
CA ARG A 193 -3.53 24.73 -4.44
C ARG A 193 -4.61 25.54 -3.73
N LYS A 194 -5.89 25.20 -3.94
CA LYS A 194 -7.02 25.91 -3.32
C LYS A 194 -7.09 25.71 -1.81
N LEU A 195 -6.53 24.62 -1.30
CA LEU A 195 -6.47 24.34 0.15
C LEU A 195 -5.42 25.20 0.88
N ASN A 196 -4.41 25.70 0.16
CA ASN A 196 -3.32 26.51 0.72
C ASN A 196 -3.54 28.03 0.54
N GLN A 197 -4.72 28.44 0.10
CA GLN A 197 -5.14 29.85 -0.04
C GLN A 197 -6.12 30.20 1.08
#